data_AF-A0A2E9BEQ4-F1
#
_entry.id   AF-A0A2E9BEQ4-F1
#
_cell.length_a   1.000
_cell.length_b   1.000
_cell.length_c   1.000
_cell.angle_alpha   90.00
_cell.angle_beta   90.00
_cell.angle_gamma   90.00
#
_symmetry.space_group_name_H-M   'P 1'
#
loop_
_entity.id
_entity.type
_entity.pdbx_description
1 polymer ?
#
loop_
_entity_poly.entity_id
_entity_poly.type
_entity_poly.pdbx_seq_one_letter_code
_entity_poly.pdbx_strand_id
1 'polypeptide(L)' 'MVIIMPGTPYLEEPPAGLMTWPKLLKIGIPTISVLALVSWWNDVMIEFGIVMTISLLISFLIRR' A
#
# COMPACT_ATOMS: atom_id res chain seq x y z
N MET A 1 1.18 32.20 19.93
CA MET A 1 -0.21 32.58 19.60
C MET A 1 -0.54 31.97 18.26
N VAL A 2 -1.19 30.79 18.26
CA VAL A 2 -1.55 30.06 17.03
C VAL A 2 -2.95 30.51 16.63
N ILE A 3 -3.09 31.09 15.45
CA ILE A 3 -4.38 31.55 14.92
C ILE A 3 -5.06 30.35 14.26
N ILE A 4 -6.06 29.80 14.93
CA ILE A 4 -6.87 28.68 14.45
C ILE A 4 -7.95 29.28 13.53
N MET A 5 -7.98 28.87 12.26
CA MET A 5 -9.08 29.25 11.36
C MET A 5 -10.38 28.61 11.87
N PRO A 6 -11.50 29.36 11.99
CA PRO A 6 -12.79 28.79 12.31
C PRO A 6 -13.30 27.99 11.10
N GLY A 7 -13.32 26.66 11.20
CA GLY A 7 -14.00 25.82 10.22
C GLY A 7 -13.31 24.52 9.79
N THR A 8 -12.05 24.27 10.13
CA THR A 8 -11.45 22.94 9.92
C THR A 8 -10.73 22.48 11.19
N PRO A 9 -11.41 21.67 12.03
CA PRO A 9 -10.73 20.99 13.12
C PRO A 9 -9.69 20.07 12.47
N TYR A 10 -8.41 20.38 12.67
CA TYR A 10 -7.40 19.34 12.54
C TYR A 10 -7.82 18.24 13.50
N LEU A 11 -8.00 17.04 12.97
CA LEU A 11 -8.48 15.94 13.77
C LEU A 11 -7.42 15.66 14.84
N GLU A 12 -7.76 15.97 16.09
CA GLU A 12 -6.92 15.75 17.28
C GLU A 12 -6.44 14.29 17.34
N GLU A 13 -7.28 13.37 16.83
CA GLU A 13 -6.94 11.97 16.60
C GLU A 13 -7.15 11.60 15.12
N PRO A 14 -6.21 10.86 14.50
CA PRO A 14 -6.40 10.39 13.13
C PRO A 14 -7.66 9.52 13.03
N PRO A 15 -8.51 9.69 11.98
CA PRO A 15 -9.73 8.90 11.82
C PRO A 15 -9.51 7.41 12.01
N ALA A 16 -10.28 6.83 12.94
CA ALA A 16 -10.32 5.38 13.12
C ALA A 16 -10.75 4.73 11.79
N GLY A 17 -9.85 3.93 11.20
CA GLY A 17 -10.12 3.22 9.94
C GLY A 17 -9.35 3.72 8.72
N LEU A 18 -8.57 4.80 8.82
CA LEU A 18 -7.66 5.18 7.74
C LEU A 18 -6.56 4.13 7.56
N MET A 19 -6.54 3.52 6.38
CA MET A 19 -5.45 2.66 5.97
C MET A 19 -4.24 3.54 5.61
N THR A 20 -3.41 3.85 6.61
CA THR A 20 -2.22 4.70 6.44
C THR A 20 -1.10 3.94 5.73
N TRP A 21 -0.20 4.68 5.08
CA TRP A 21 0.98 4.11 4.42
C TRP A 21 1.80 3.16 5.32
N PRO A 22 2.09 3.47 6.61
CA PRO A 22 2.78 2.53 7.48
C PRO A 22 2.00 1.23 7.70
N LYS A 23 0.66 1.30 7.81
CA LYS A 23 -0.20 0.12 8.01
C LYS A 23 -0.24 -0.73 6.74
N LEU A 24 -0.31 -0.11 5.56
CA LEU A 24 -0.21 -0.78 4.27
C LEU A 24 1.12 -1.51 4.13
N LEU A 25 2.24 -0.86 4.43
CA LEU A 25 3.57 -1.47 4.32
C LEU A 25 3.73 -2.65 5.27
N LYS A 26 3.21 -2.56 6.51
CA LYS A 26 3.25 -3.67 7.48
C LYS A 26 2.53 -4.93 6.99
N ILE A 27 1.53 -4.79 6.12
CA ILE A 27 0.77 -5.92 5.58
C ILE A 27 1.35 -6.35 4.22
N GLY A 28 1.67 -5.38 3.37
CA GLY A 28 2.15 -5.60 2.01
C GLY A 28 3.56 -6.18 1.96
N ILE A 29 4.49 -5.68 2.78
CA ILE A 29 5.89 -6.13 2.76
C ILE A 29 5.98 -7.63 3.07
N PRO A 30 5.43 -8.17 4.18
CA PRO A 30 5.51 -9.61 4.46
C PRO A 30 4.89 -10.46 3.35
N THR A 31 3.75 -10.03 2.81
CA THR A 31 3.04 -10.75 1.75
C THR A 31 3.87 -10.83 0.47
N ILE A 32 4.40 -9.70 0.01
CA ILE A 32 5.25 -9.63 -1.19
C ILE A 32 6.54 -10.42 -0.98
N SER A 33 7.14 -10.35 0.22
CA SER A 33 8.36 -11.10 0.55
C SER A 33 8.16 -12.61 0.49
N VAL A 34 7.05 -13.13 1.02
CA VAL A 34 6.74 -14.57 0.94
C VAL A 34 6.55 -15.01 -0.52
N LEU A 35 5.79 -14.23 -1.31
CA LEU A 35 5.59 -14.53 -2.73
C LEU A 35 6.90 -14.48 -3.53
N ALA A 36 7.78 -13.53 -3.21
CA ALA A 36 9.10 -13.44 -3.82
C ALA A 36 9.96 -14.66 -3.47
N LEU A 37 9.98 -15.11 -2.21
CA LEU A 37 10.72 -16.31 -1.80
C LEU A 37 10.23 -17.57 -2.52
N VAL A 38 8.90 -17.74 -2.63
CA VAL A 38 8.30 -18.86 -3.37
C VAL A 38 8.69 -18.81 -4.85
N SER A 39 8.65 -17.62 -5.46
CA SER A 39 9.01 -17.44 -6.87
C SER A 39 10.48 -17.74 -7.11
N TRP A 40 11.35 -17.40 -6.15
CA TRP A 40 12.77 -17.73 -6.20
C TRP A 40 13.01 -19.24 -6.20
N TRP A 41 12.34 -19.99 -5.32
CA TRP A 41 12.49 -21.45 -5.25
C TRP A 41 11.98 -22.20 -6.48
N ASN A 42 11.12 -21.58 -7.28
CA ASN A 42 10.57 -22.16 -8.50
C ASN A 42 11.21 -21.60 -9.77
N ASP A 43 12.27 -20.79 -9.67
CA ASP A 43 12.95 -20.12 -10.79
C ASP A 43 12.02 -19.25 -11.68
N VAL A 44 10.89 -18.77 -11.14
CA VAL A 44 9.86 -17.97 -11.86
C VAL A 44 9.87 -16.49 -11.48
N MET A 45 11.07 -15.92 -11.31
CA MET A 45 11.21 -14.52 -10.86
C MET A 45 10.70 -13.50 -11.88
N ILE A 46 10.82 -13.81 -13.17
CA ILE A 46 10.40 -12.92 -14.26
C ILE A 46 8.88 -12.87 -14.33
N GLU A 47 8.21 -14.02 -14.26
CA GLU A 47 6.76 -14.16 -14.21
C GLU A 47 6.18 -13.41 -13.02
N PHE A 48 6.81 -13.53 -11.84
CA PHE A 48 6.42 -12.77 -10.66
C PHE A 48 6.50 -11.25 -10.90
N GLY A 49 7.57 -10.76 -11.51
CA GLY A 49 7.71 -9.35 -11.88
C GLY A 49 6.65 -8.86 -12.87
N ILE A 50 6.29 -9.70 -13.85
CA ILE A 50 5.20 -9.43 -14.80
C ILE A 50 3.86 -9.34 -14.08
N VAL A 51 3.53 -10.31 -13.22
CA VAL A 51 2.30 -10.32 -12.43
C VAL A 51 2.18 -9.07 -11.54
N MET A 52 3.27 -8.68 -10.87
CA MET A 52 3.32 -7.47 -10.07
C MET A 52 3.02 -6.21 -10.90
N THR A 53 3.62 -6.10 -12.09
CA THR A 53 3.42 -4.97 -13.00
C THR A 53 1.98 -4.90 -13.50
N ILE A 54 1.41 -6.02 -13.93
CA ILE A 54 0.02 -6.11 -14.39
C ILE A 54 -0.94 -5.75 -13.25
N SER A 55 -0.69 -6.24 -12.03
CA SER A 55 -1.52 -5.96 -10.85
C SER A 55 -1.53 -4.46 -10.50
N LEU A 56 -0.38 -3.78 -10.60
CA LEU A 56 -0.29 -2.34 -10.39
C LEU A 56 -1.02 -1.56 -11.50
N LEU A 57 -0.89 -2.00 -12.75
CA LEU A 57 -1.62 -1.44 -13.89
C LEU A 57 -3.14 -1.54 -13.70
N ILE A 58 -3.63 -2.72 -13.32
CA ILE A 58 -5.05 -2.94 -13.03
C ILE A 58 -5.49 -2.05 -11.86
N SER A 59 -4.71 -1.97 -10.78
CA SER A 59 -5.01 -1.10 -9.64
C SER A 59 -5.13 0.38 -10.04
N PHE A 60 -4.26 0.83 -10.94
CA PHE A 60 -4.32 2.18 -11.49
C PHE A 60 -5.57 2.40 -12.35
N LEU A 61 -5.94 1.42 -13.18
CA LEU A 61 -7.13 1.48 -14.02
C LEU A 61 -8.43 1.48 -13.22
N ILE A 62 -8.52 0.66 -12.16
CA ILE A 62 -9.70 0.61 -11.27
C ILE A 62 -9.87 1.90 -10.46
N ARG A 63 -8.78 2.62 -10.19
CA ARG A 63 -8.80 3.85 -9.40
C ARG A 63 -9.20 5.10 -10.22
N ARG A 64 -9.31 5.01 -11.55
CA ARG A 64 -9.88 6.09 -12.39
C ARG A 64 -11.40 6.10 -12.29
#